data_AF-A0A0C2JBU1-F1
#
_entry.id   AF-A0A0C2JBU1-F1
#
_cell.length_a   1.000
_cell.length_b   1.000
_cell.length_c   1.000
_cell.angle_alpha   90.00
_cell.angle_beta   90.00
_cell.angle_gamma   90.00
#
_symmetry.space_group_name_H-M   'P 1'
#
loop_
_entity.id
_entity.type
_entity.pdbx_description
1 polymer ?
#
loop_
_entity_poly.entity_id
_entity_poly.type
_entity_poly.pdbx_seq_one_letter_code
_entity_poly.pdbx_strand_id
1 'polypeptide(L)'
;MVEQQIKRRKYLLAHDIDGGLVDYDYPLSLCFSGCGFLISYYIGVISCFRERAPHFISNIHRIYGSSGGALAGVTIIAGFSTERMLKATSGLLFYVTSKKFGLIDPFLKLETYLRGVLRDELPEDIHRLCTNRLFINLTHFRSFKPKLVSEYHTKEDLIDAIICSCYVPCIFGFFPPKFRGQAKSYEQYT
;
A
#
# COMPACT_ATOMS: atom_id res chain seq x y z
N MET A 1 -13.86 33.04 0.39
CA MET A 1 -14.37 31.67 0.10
C MET A 1 -13.53 30.57 0.75
N VAL A 2 -12.21 30.54 0.59
CA VAL A 2 -11.32 29.51 1.18
C VAL A 2 -11.31 29.54 2.71
N GLU A 3 -11.26 30.72 3.33
CA GLU A 3 -11.32 30.85 4.79
C GLU A 3 -12.61 30.30 5.39
N GLN A 4 -13.76 30.49 4.73
CA GLN A 4 -15.04 29.94 5.19
C GLN A 4 -15.07 28.40 5.10
N GLN A 5 -14.45 27.80 4.08
CA GLN A 5 -14.27 26.35 4.00
C GLN A 5 -13.34 25.81 5.08
N ILE A 6 -12.25 26.52 5.41
CA ILE A 6 -11.33 26.14 6.48
C ILE A 6 -12.00 26.26 7.85
N LYS A 7 -12.77 27.34 8.08
CA LYS A 7 -13.53 27.53 9.32
C LYS A 7 -14.59 26.44 9.49
N ARG A 8 -15.26 26.05 8.40
CA ARG A 8 -16.26 24.96 8.40
C ARG A 8 -15.63 23.58 8.64
N ARG A 9 -14.43 23.31 8.09
CA ARG A 9 -13.65 22.08 8.38
C ARG A 9 -13.22 21.98 9.84
N LYS A 10 -12.76 23.09 10.43
CA LYS A 10 -12.41 23.13 11.86
C LYS A 10 -13.64 22.98 12.77
N TYR A 11 -14.80 23.46 12.35
CA TYR A 11 -16.05 23.33 13.11
C TYR A 11 -16.59 21.89 13.11
N LEU A 12 -16.46 21.18 11.99
CA LEU A 12 -16.84 19.76 11.90
C LEU A 12 -15.90 18.89 12.75
N LEU A 13 -14.58 19.16 12.70
CA LEU A 13 -13.59 18.47 13.54
C LEU A 13 -13.72 18.75 15.04
N ALA A 14 -14.35 19.86 15.44
CA ALA A 14 -14.53 20.22 16.85
C ALA A 14 -15.78 19.59 17.48
N HIS A 15 -16.78 19.21 16.67
CA HIS A 15 -17.92 18.40 17.11
C HIS A 15 -17.61 16.89 17.14
N ASP A 16 -16.44 16.46 16.67
CA ASP A 16 -15.96 15.06 16.69
C ASP A 16 -15.70 14.48 18.09
N ILE A 17 -15.78 15.30 19.15
CA ILE A 17 -15.42 14.90 20.53
C ILE A 17 -16.64 14.37 21.32
N ASP A 18 -17.87 14.59 20.83
CA ASP A 18 -19.10 14.31 21.60
C ASP A 18 -19.83 13.00 21.22
N GLY A 19 -19.15 12.04 20.57
CA GLY A 19 -19.65 10.66 20.47
C GLY A 19 -20.88 10.44 19.55
N GLY A 20 -21.22 11.41 18.70
CA GLY A 20 -22.21 11.23 17.63
C GLY A 20 -21.60 10.54 16.40
N LEU A 21 -22.27 9.50 15.88
CA LEU A 21 -21.88 8.80 14.66
C LEU A 21 -21.90 9.77 13.47
N VAL A 22 -20.74 10.07 12.89
CA VAL A 22 -20.61 10.85 11.67
C VAL A 22 -21.02 9.98 10.47
N ASP A 23 -22.11 10.36 9.80
CA ASP A 23 -22.41 9.84 8.47
C ASP A 23 -21.47 10.52 7.47
N TYR A 24 -20.59 9.74 6.84
CA TYR A 24 -19.60 10.28 5.92
C TYR A 24 -20.24 10.49 4.55
N ASP A 25 -20.87 11.66 4.35
CA ASP A 25 -21.44 12.11 3.07
C ASP A 25 -20.41 12.30 1.93
N TYR A 26 -19.12 12.03 2.19
CA TYR A 26 -18.03 12.28 1.24
C TYR A 26 -17.09 11.06 1.12
N PRO A 27 -16.57 10.79 -0.09
CA PRO A 27 -15.70 9.65 -0.30
C PRO A 27 -14.40 9.78 0.49
N LEU A 28 -14.20 8.89 1.48
CA LEU A 28 -13.01 8.88 2.32
C LEU A 28 -11.80 8.31 1.57
N SER A 29 -10.64 8.87 1.92
CA SER A 29 -9.34 8.42 1.44
C SER A 29 -8.41 8.12 2.60
N LEU A 30 -7.69 7.00 2.53
CA LEU A 30 -6.69 6.59 3.51
C LEU A 30 -5.32 6.54 2.85
N CYS A 31 -4.26 6.97 3.54
CA CYS A 31 -2.91 6.99 3.02
C CYS A 31 -1.94 6.25 3.95
N PHE A 32 -1.14 5.36 3.39
CA PHE A 32 -0.06 4.66 4.07
C PHE A 32 1.28 4.98 3.40
N SER A 33 2.19 5.56 4.17
CA SER A 33 3.54 5.87 3.68
C SER A 33 4.40 4.60 3.52
N GLY A 34 5.59 4.76 2.95
CA GLY A 34 6.58 3.68 2.92
C GLY A 34 7.09 3.39 4.33
N CYS A 35 6.99 2.13 4.76
CA CYS A 35 7.36 1.72 6.12
C CYS A 35 8.33 0.52 6.19
N GLY A 36 8.60 -0.16 5.07
CA GLY A 36 9.41 -1.38 5.06
C GLY A 36 8.85 -2.45 6.01
N PHE A 37 9.69 -2.96 6.93
CA PHE A 37 9.31 -3.96 7.92
C PHE A 37 8.47 -3.41 9.08
N LEU A 38 8.27 -2.09 9.16
CA LEU A 38 7.36 -1.47 10.13
C LEU A 38 5.88 -1.58 9.71
N ILE A 39 5.57 -2.37 8.68
CA ILE A 39 4.19 -2.63 8.23
C ILE A 39 3.31 -3.24 9.34
N SER A 40 3.88 -3.88 10.35
CA SER A 40 3.16 -4.34 11.55
C SER A 40 2.41 -3.22 12.28
N TYR A 41 2.93 -1.99 12.26
CA TYR A 41 2.22 -0.82 12.80
C TYR A 41 0.94 -0.54 12.01
N TYR A 42 0.97 -0.66 10.69
CA TYR A 42 -0.24 -0.50 9.86
C TYR A 42 -1.25 -1.60 10.12
N ILE A 43 -0.81 -2.83 10.38
CA ILE A 43 -1.70 -3.93 10.76
C ILE A 43 -2.42 -3.61 12.07
N GLY A 44 -1.71 -3.07 13.07
CA GLY A 44 -2.31 -2.60 14.33
C GLY A 44 -3.33 -1.48 14.13
N VAL A 45 -2.99 -0.47 13.30
CA VAL A 45 -3.92 0.61 12.93
C VAL A 45 -5.17 0.06 12.23
N ILE A 46 -5.01 -0.86 11.29
CA ILE A 46 -6.12 -1.50 10.58
C ILE A 46 -7.00 -2.30 11.56
N SER A 47 -6.41 -3.03 12.52
CA SER A 47 -7.17 -3.73 13.57
C SER A 47 -8.00 -2.74 14.40
N CYS A 48 -7.37 -1.64 14.84
CA CYS A 48 -8.04 -0.61 15.60
C CYS A 48 -9.22 0.00 14.81
N PHE A 49 -9.04 0.32 13.52
CA PHE A 49 -10.14 0.81 12.70
C PHE A 49 -11.27 -0.21 12.56
N ARG A 50 -10.96 -1.50 12.39
CA ARG A 50 -11.98 -2.55 12.31
C ARG A 50 -12.78 -2.69 13.60
N GLU A 51 -12.12 -2.57 14.75
CA GLU A 51 -12.75 -2.74 16.06
C GLU A 51 -13.48 -1.47 16.55
N ARG A 52 -12.91 -0.30 16.30
CA ARG A 52 -13.35 0.98 16.91
C ARG A 52 -14.07 1.89 15.93
N ALA A 53 -13.85 1.73 14.63
CA ALA A 53 -14.43 2.57 13.59
C ALA A 53 -14.83 1.77 12.33
N PRO A 54 -15.68 0.72 12.45
CA PRO A 54 -16.04 -0.15 11.33
C PRO A 54 -16.73 0.62 10.17
N HIS A 55 -17.50 1.67 10.49
CA HIS A 55 -18.10 2.56 9.49
C HIS A 55 -17.06 3.40 8.75
N PHE A 56 -15.96 3.80 9.41
CA PHE A 56 -14.88 4.52 8.75
C PHE A 56 -14.19 3.62 7.72
N ILE A 57 -13.76 2.42 8.12
CA ILE A 57 -12.99 1.54 7.22
C ILE A 57 -13.82 1.01 6.05
N SER A 58 -15.13 0.79 6.24
CA SER A 58 -16.04 0.36 5.17
C SER A 58 -16.33 1.46 4.14
N ASN A 59 -16.26 2.74 4.54
CA ASN A 59 -16.48 3.89 3.67
C ASN A 59 -15.20 4.39 2.95
N ILE A 60 -14.07 3.69 3.08
CA ILE A 60 -12.84 4.06 2.35
C ILE A 60 -12.99 3.68 0.87
N HIS A 61 -13.08 4.71 0.02
CA HIS A 61 -13.14 4.54 -1.42
C HIS A 61 -11.75 4.47 -2.05
N ARG A 62 -10.80 5.25 -1.55
CA ARG A 62 -9.44 5.35 -2.10
C ARG A 62 -8.39 5.08 -1.03
N ILE A 63 -7.40 4.28 -1.37
CA ILE A 63 -6.24 3.99 -0.55
C ILE A 63 -4.99 4.38 -1.33
N TYR A 64 -4.15 5.19 -0.73
CA TYR A 64 -2.86 5.61 -1.27
C TYR A 64 -1.75 4.88 -0.53
N GLY A 65 -0.80 4.31 -1.26
CA GLY A 65 0.24 3.46 -0.68
C GLY A 65 1.59 3.60 -1.38
N SER A 66 2.66 3.50 -0.60
CA SER A 66 4.04 3.37 -1.11
C SER A 66 4.75 2.25 -0.38
N SER A 67 5.50 1.38 -1.06
CA SER A 67 6.24 0.26 -0.45
C SER A 67 5.32 -0.56 0.48
N GLY A 68 5.69 -0.76 1.76
CA GLY A 68 4.85 -1.42 2.76
C GLY A 68 3.44 -0.84 2.91
N GLY A 69 3.24 0.45 2.63
CA GLY A 69 1.91 1.06 2.60
C GLY A 69 1.04 0.57 1.44
N ALA A 70 1.64 0.26 0.28
CA ALA A 70 0.90 -0.36 -0.83
C ALA A 70 0.47 -1.80 -0.48
N LEU A 71 1.33 -2.55 0.25
CA LEU A 71 1.00 -3.87 0.80
C LEU A 71 -0.15 -3.79 1.82
N ALA A 72 -0.14 -2.80 2.71
CA ALA A 72 -1.26 -2.56 3.62
C ALA A 72 -2.55 -2.24 2.85
N GLY A 73 -2.47 -1.39 1.83
CA GLY A 73 -3.63 -1.01 1.03
C GLY A 73 -4.26 -2.17 0.25
N VAL A 74 -3.44 -3.00 -0.42
CA VAL A 74 -3.96 -4.17 -1.17
C VAL A 74 -4.60 -5.19 -0.23
N THR A 75 -4.06 -5.40 0.97
CA THR A 75 -4.62 -6.36 1.94
C THR A 75 -5.94 -5.89 2.56
N ILE A 76 -6.16 -4.57 2.71
CA ILE A 76 -7.46 -4.00 3.06
C ILE A 76 -8.49 -4.30 1.96
N ILE A 77 -8.16 -4.03 0.70
CA ILE A 77 -9.06 -4.24 -0.44
C ILE A 77 -9.34 -5.73 -0.66
N ALA A 78 -8.34 -6.59 -0.49
CA ALA A 78 -8.47 -8.03 -0.58
C ALA A 78 -9.23 -8.66 0.61
N GLY A 79 -9.62 -7.87 1.62
CA GLY A 79 -10.38 -8.34 2.77
C GLY A 79 -9.60 -9.25 3.72
N PHE A 80 -8.27 -9.12 3.81
CA PHE A 80 -7.47 -9.99 4.67
C PHE A 80 -7.76 -9.74 6.16
N SER A 81 -7.85 -10.81 6.95
CA SER A 81 -7.87 -10.70 8.41
C SER A 81 -6.54 -10.15 8.95
N THR A 82 -6.58 -9.52 10.12
CA THR A 82 -5.37 -9.03 10.81
C THR A 82 -4.37 -10.16 11.05
N GLU A 83 -4.84 -11.36 11.42
CA GLU A 83 -4.01 -12.55 11.58
C GLU A 83 -3.31 -12.95 10.28
N ARG A 84 -4.02 -12.95 9.15
CA ARG A 84 -3.45 -13.27 7.84
C ARG A 84 -2.38 -12.25 7.43
N MET A 85 -2.63 -10.96 7.68
CA MET A 85 -1.65 -9.90 7.44
C MET A 85 -0.39 -10.09 8.31
N LEU A 86 -0.55 -10.44 9.59
CA LEU A 86 0.55 -10.73 10.51
C LEU A 86 1.35 -11.94 10.04
N LYS A 87 0.69 -13.03 9.64
CA LYS A 87 1.35 -14.24 9.14
C LYS A 87 2.22 -13.94 7.91
N ALA A 88 1.69 -13.22 6.93
CA ALA A 88 2.44 -12.83 5.73
C ALA A 88 3.65 -11.93 6.07
N THR A 89 3.45 -10.95 6.96
CA THR A 89 4.52 -10.03 7.40
C THR A 89 5.61 -10.76 8.18
N SER A 90 5.23 -11.64 9.11
CA SER A 90 6.16 -12.46 9.88
C SER A 90 6.92 -13.44 8.99
N GLY A 91 6.28 -14.01 7.97
CA GLY A 91 6.94 -14.85 6.97
C GLY A 91 8.04 -14.08 6.23
N LEU A 92 7.74 -12.86 5.78
CA LEU A 92 8.72 -11.99 5.13
C LEU A 92 9.88 -11.62 6.08
N LEU A 93 9.56 -11.24 7.32
CA LEU A 93 10.57 -10.91 8.32
C LEU A 93 11.48 -12.12 8.60
N PHE A 94 10.89 -13.29 8.83
CA PHE A 94 11.63 -14.54 9.05
C PHE A 94 12.50 -14.91 7.85
N TYR A 95 11.98 -14.78 6.62
CA TYR A 95 12.75 -15.02 5.41
C TYR A 95 14.02 -14.17 5.37
N VAL A 96 13.92 -12.88 5.71
CA VAL A 96 15.07 -11.97 5.79
C VAL A 96 15.99 -12.30 6.96
N THR A 97 15.46 -12.46 8.17
CA THR A 97 16.29 -12.66 9.37
C THR A 97 16.97 -14.03 9.41
N SER A 98 16.47 -15.00 8.63
CA SER A 98 17.12 -16.30 8.43
C SER A 98 18.40 -16.23 7.58
N LYS A 99 18.65 -15.10 6.89
CA LYS A 99 19.85 -14.91 6.07
C LYS A 99 21.02 -14.44 6.92
N LYS A 100 22.24 -14.91 6.57
CA LYS A 100 23.46 -14.64 7.32
C LYS A 100 23.72 -13.14 7.50
N PHE A 101 23.42 -12.36 6.47
CA PHE A 101 23.59 -10.90 6.50
C PHE A 101 22.26 -10.14 6.43
N GLY A 102 21.13 -10.81 6.71
CA GLY A 102 19.82 -10.19 6.70
C GLY A 102 19.49 -9.51 5.38
N LEU A 103 19.24 -8.19 5.43
CA LEU A 103 18.85 -7.38 4.27
C LEU A 103 19.95 -7.10 3.25
N ILE A 104 21.21 -7.24 3.65
CA ILE A 104 22.37 -7.02 2.76
C ILE A 104 22.97 -8.35 2.28
N ASP A 105 22.29 -9.48 2.52
CA ASP A 105 22.73 -10.78 2.05
C ASP A 105 22.69 -10.82 0.51
N PRO A 106 23.82 -11.12 -0.17
CA PRO A 106 23.91 -11.07 -1.62
C PRO A 106 23.04 -12.13 -2.32
N PHE A 107 22.56 -13.14 -1.59
CA PHE A 107 21.66 -14.17 -2.10
C PHE A 107 20.20 -13.96 -1.67
N LEU A 108 19.86 -12.81 -1.07
CA LEU A 108 18.50 -12.47 -0.72
C LEU A 108 17.66 -12.25 -1.99
N LYS A 109 16.73 -13.16 -2.26
CA LYS A 109 15.80 -13.07 -3.41
C LYS A 109 14.45 -12.48 -2.97
N LEU A 110 14.49 -11.27 -2.42
CA LEU A 110 13.33 -10.65 -1.78
C LEU A 110 12.19 -10.37 -2.77
N GLU A 111 12.51 -9.95 -4.00
CA GLU A 111 11.51 -9.80 -5.06
C GLU A 111 10.80 -11.13 -5.36
N THR A 112 11.56 -12.21 -5.57
CA THR A 112 11.00 -13.53 -5.90
C THR A 112 10.10 -14.04 -4.78
N TYR A 113 10.55 -13.89 -3.52
CA TYR A 113 9.76 -14.28 -2.35
C TYR A 113 8.46 -13.47 -2.27
N LEU A 114 8.55 -12.13 -2.34
CA LEU A 114 7.39 -11.25 -2.22
C LEU A 114 6.39 -11.47 -3.35
N ARG A 115 6.88 -11.68 -4.58
CA ARG A 115 6.04 -12.00 -5.73
C ARG A 115 5.30 -13.33 -5.54
N GLY A 116 5.97 -14.36 -5.01
CA GLY A 116 5.33 -15.63 -4.67
C GLY A 116 4.20 -15.45 -3.67
N VAL A 117 4.46 -14.77 -2.55
CA VAL A 117 3.44 -14.48 -1.53
C VAL A 117 2.25 -13.71 -2.13
N LEU A 118 2.49 -12.68 -2.93
CA LEU A 118 1.40 -11.90 -3.55
C LEU A 118 0.58 -12.73 -4.55
N ARG A 119 1.21 -13.63 -5.30
CA ARG A 119 0.51 -14.54 -6.23
C ARG A 119 -0.35 -15.54 -5.47
N ASP A 120 0.17 -16.12 -4.40
CA ASP A 120 -0.52 -17.17 -3.66
C ASP A 120 -1.66 -16.62 -2.78
N GLU A 121 -1.44 -15.45 -2.17
CA GLU A 121 -2.37 -14.91 -1.18
C GLU A 121 -3.49 -14.06 -1.81
N LEU A 122 -3.23 -13.32 -2.89
CA LEU A 122 -4.22 -12.42 -3.47
C LEU A 122 -5.24 -13.15 -4.35
N PRO A 123 -6.53 -12.77 -4.32
CA PRO A 123 -7.54 -13.27 -5.24
C PRO A 123 -7.18 -13.02 -6.73
N GLU A 124 -7.69 -13.83 -7.65
CA GLU A 124 -7.42 -13.68 -9.09
C GLU A 124 -7.95 -12.35 -9.67
N ASP A 125 -9.08 -11.87 -9.18
CA ASP A 125 -9.74 -10.64 -9.62
C ASP A 125 -9.25 -9.36 -8.88
N ILE A 126 -8.23 -9.48 -8.02
CA ILE A 126 -7.75 -8.38 -7.17
C ILE A 126 -7.41 -7.10 -7.94
N HIS A 127 -6.88 -7.21 -9.16
CA HIS A 127 -6.55 -6.09 -10.02
C HIS A 127 -7.77 -5.23 -10.37
N ARG A 128 -8.94 -5.86 -10.53
CA ARG A 128 -10.21 -5.18 -10.78
C ARG A 128 -10.68 -4.46 -9.51
N LEU A 129 -10.57 -5.12 -8.35
CA LEU A 129 -10.93 -4.54 -7.06
C LEU A 129 -10.04 -3.35 -6.67
N CYS A 130 -8.76 -3.38 -7.07
CA CYS A 130 -7.80 -2.33 -6.81
C CYS A 130 -7.88 -1.17 -7.82
N THR A 131 -8.39 -1.40 -9.04
CA THR A 131 -8.46 -0.35 -10.05
C THR A 131 -9.35 0.81 -9.57
N ASN A 132 -8.84 2.03 -9.67
CA ASN A 132 -9.43 3.28 -9.15
C ASN A 132 -9.69 3.33 -7.64
N ARG A 133 -9.19 2.34 -6.89
CA ARG A 133 -9.29 2.26 -5.43
C ARG A 133 -7.93 2.24 -4.74
N LEU A 134 -6.93 1.57 -5.29
CA LEU A 134 -5.57 1.54 -4.79
C LEU A 134 -4.66 2.41 -5.67
N PHE A 135 -4.08 3.44 -5.07
CA PHE A 135 -3.15 4.37 -5.70
C PHE A 135 -1.74 4.06 -5.19
N ILE A 136 -0.91 3.46 -6.05
CA ILE A 136 0.47 3.09 -5.70
C ILE A 136 1.42 4.19 -6.16
N ASN A 137 2.20 4.72 -5.23
CA ASN A 137 3.28 5.64 -5.54
C ASN A 137 4.54 4.87 -5.95
N LEU A 138 5.03 5.13 -7.15
CA LEU A 138 6.25 4.58 -7.72
C LEU A 138 7.30 5.69 -7.85
N THR A 139 8.58 5.35 -7.69
CA THR A 139 9.67 6.30 -7.90
C THR A 139 10.39 5.98 -9.21
N HIS A 140 10.41 6.94 -10.14
CA HIS A 140 11.18 6.85 -11.38
C HIS A 140 12.70 6.74 -11.09
N PHE A 141 13.44 5.82 -11.73
CA PHE A 141 14.81 5.46 -11.31
C PHE A 141 15.79 6.56 -11.61
N ARG A 142 15.71 7.10 -12.83
CA ARG A 142 16.70 8.06 -13.34
C ARG A 142 16.42 9.48 -12.88
N SER A 143 15.15 9.84 -12.75
CA SER A 143 14.73 11.20 -12.41
C SER A 143 14.27 11.36 -10.96
N PHE A 144 14.15 10.26 -10.21
CA PHE A 144 13.64 10.24 -8.83
C PHE A 144 12.27 10.89 -8.62
N LYS A 145 11.50 11.08 -9.70
CA LYS A 145 10.16 11.69 -9.63
C LYS A 145 9.12 10.64 -9.23
N PRO A 146 8.16 11.00 -8.35
CA PRO A 146 7.06 10.12 -8.02
C PRO A 146 6.10 9.98 -9.21
N LYS A 147 5.49 8.82 -9.36
CA LYS A 147 4.41 8.53 -10.31
C LYS A 147 3.34 7.73 -9.59
N LEU A 148 2.12 8.24 -9.62
CA LEU A 148 0.97 7.56 -9.04
C LEU A 148 0.32 6.66 -10.10
N VAL A 149 0.02 5.42 -9.74
CA VAL A 149 -0.66 4.44 -10.58
C VAL A 149 -1.92 3.97 -9.88
N SER A 150 -3.05 3.90 -10.58
CA SER A 150 -4.34 3.48 -10.02
C SER A 150 -5.11 2.49 -10.88
N GLU A 151 -4.59 2.13 -12.05
CA GLU A 151 -5.23 1.20 -12.99
C GLU A 151 -4.38 -0.04 -13.14
N TYR A 152 -5.02 -1.22 -13.06
CA TYR A 152 -4.34 -2.51 -13.12
C TYR A 152 -5.05 -3.45 -14.09
N HIS A 153 -4.36 -3.87 -15.15
CA HIS A 153 -4.98 -4.65 -16.23
C HIS A 153 -5.10 -6.14 -15.90
N THR A 154 -4.19 -6.66 -15.07
CA THR A 154 -4.16 -8.06 -14.63
C THR A 154 -3.64 -8.15 -13.20
N LYS A 155 -3.79 -9.32 -12.55
CA LYS A 155 -3.19 -9.60 -11.24
C LYS A 155 -1.66 -9.39 -11.28
N GLU A 156 -1.00 -9.85 -12.33
CA GLU A 156 0.44 -9.65 -12.50
C GLU A 156 0.83 -8.19 -12.68
N ASP A 157 0.04 -7.41 -13.40
CA ASP A 157 0.26 -5.96 -13.56
C ASP A 157 0.17 -5.24 -12.19
N LEU A 158 -0.81 -5.58 -11.34
CA LEU A 158 -0.87 -5.07 -9.97
C LEU A 158 0.36 -5.49 -9.14
N ILE A 159 0.75 -6.77 -9.23
CA ILE A 159 1.92 -7.30 -8.50
C ILE A 159 3.19 -6.58 -8.94
N ASP A 160 3.39 -6.35 -10.24
CA ASP A 160 4.53 -5.59 -10.75
C ASP A 160 4.56 -4.16 -10.19
N ALA A 161 3.40 -3.48 -10.09
CA ALA A 161 3.32 -2.17 -9.48
C ALA A 161 3.73 -2.19 -7.99
N ILE A 162 3.22 -3.15 -7.21
CA ILE A 162 3.57 -3.32 -5.79
C ILE A 162 5.07 -3.61 -5.64
N ILE A 163 5.60 -4.56 -6.40
CA ILE A 163 7.02 -4.94 -6.38
C ILE A 163 7.90 -3.73 -6.74
N CYS A 164 7.53 -2.97 -7.77
CA CYS A 164 8.26 -1.75 -8.14
C CYS A 164 8.23 -0.68 -7.04
N SER A 165 7.12 -0.56 -6.31
CA SER A 165 6.99 0.36 -5.16
C SER A 165 7.81 -0.11 -3.95
N CYS A 166 7.92 -1.42 -3.73
CA CYS A 166 8.72 -2.00 -2.66
C CYS A 166 10.23 -2.04 -2.96
N TYR A 167 10.65 -1.88 -4.22
CA TYR A 167 12.04 -2.00 -4.62
C TYR A 167 12.92 -0.88 -4.04
N VAL A 168 13.74 -1.25 -3.07
CA VAL A 168 14.82 -0.40 -2.54
C VAL A 168 16.15 -0.82 -3.17
N PRO A 169 16.85 0.07 -3.90
CA PRO A 169 18.16 -0.22 -4.46
C PRO A 169 19.12 -0.78 -3.40
N CYS A 170 20.01 -1.67 -3.81
CA CYS A 170 20.98 -2.39 -2.96
C CYS A 170 20.38 -3.44 -1.99
N ILE A 171 19.08 -3.37 -1.66
CA ILE A 171 18.38 -4.40 -0.85
C ILE A 171 17.74 -5.46 -1.76
N PHE A 172 17.03 -5.00 -2.81
CA PHE A 172 16.34 -5.89 -3.76
C PHE A 172 17.19 -6.21 -5.01
N GLY A 173 18.43 -5.71 -5.06
CA GLY A 173 19.35 -5.84 -6.18
C GLY A 173 19.83 -4.49 -6.73
N PHE A 174 20.52 -4.54 -7.86
CA PHE A 174 21.03 -3.36 -8.57
C PHE A 174 20.14 -2.92 -9.74
N PHE A 175 19.41 -3.86 -10.34
CA PHE A 175 18.55 -3.59 -11.49
C PHE A 175 17.08 -3.58 -11.07
N PRO A 176 16.37 -2.44 -11.19
CA PRO A 176 14.98 -2.36 -10.79
C PRO A 176 14.09 -3.23 -11.69
N PRO A 177 13.05 -3.85 -11.12
CA PRO A 177 12.02 -4.56 -11.89
C PRO A 177 11.29 -3.58 -12.83
N LYS A 178 10.64 -4.15 -13.84
CA LYS A 178 9.91 -3.39 -14.85
C LYS A 178 8.41 -3.43 -14.57
N PHE A 179 7.75 -2.28 -14.65
CA PHE A 179 6.29 -2.20 -14.70
C PHE A 179 5.88 -1.81 -16.13
N ARG A 180 5.07 -2.65 -16.79
CA ARG A 180 4.63 -2.47 -18.19
C ARG A 180 5.77 -2.22 -19.18
N GLY A 181 6.80 -3.07 -19.12
CA GLY A 181 7.98 -2.97 -20.00
C GLY A 181 8.97 -1.87 -19.60
N GLN A 182 8.71 -1.13 -18.53
CA GLN A 182 9.53 0.01 -18.15
C GLN A 182 10.29 -0.22 -16.85
N ALA A 183 11.61 -0.22 -16.95
CA ALA A 183 12.48 -0.10 -15.78
C ALA A 183 12.40 1.34 -15.30
N LYS A 184 11.33 1.68 -14.57
CA LYS A 184 11.10 3.03 -14.05
C LYS A 184 11.39 4.13 -15.11
N SER A 185 10.63 4.17 -16.23
CA SER A 185 10.65 5.28 -17.24
C SER A 185 9.42 5.43 -18.15
N TYR A 186 8.49 6.34 -17.83
CA TYR A 186 7.59 6.96 -18.83
C TYR A 186 7.80 8.47 -18.83
N GLU A 187 8.22 8.99 -19.98
CA GLU A 187 7.80 10.31 -20.45
C GLU A 187 6.35 10.22 -20.97
N GLN A 188 5.58 11.27 -20.70
CA GLN A 188 4.25 11.60 -21.25
C GLN A 188 3.10 10.72 -20.74
N TYR A 189 2.25 11.25 -19.85
CA TYR A 189 1.09 12.08 -20.21
C TYR A 189 0.80 13.04 -19.06
N THR A 190 0.55 14.29 -19.43
CA THR A 190 0.06 15.38 -18.57
C THR A 190 -1.45 15.29 -18.51
#